data_AF-A0A1H2FQQ8-F1
#
_entry.id   AF-A0A1H2FQQ8-F1
#
_cell.length_a   1.000
_cell.length_b   1.000
_cell.length_c   1.000
_cell.angle_alpha   90.00
_cell.angle_beta   90.00
_cell.angle_gamma   90.00
#
_symmetry.space_group_name_H-M   'P 1'
#
loop_
_entity.id
_entity.type
_entity.pdbx_description
1 polymer ?
#
loop_
_entity_poly.entity_id
_entity_poly.type
_entity_poly.pdbx_seq_one_letter_code
_entity_poly.pdbx_strand_id
1 'polypeptide(L)'
;MIKHIAIIILLATFIGCATDKSNTTKENTEKFMEPRILAIGRLQSTLDILVEEWERYGRNVIASNSKDRIKEIIETESIDFICIGGGLPDNERDEMVVYISTINSSISVHPIPRTEDAMGPHNFIPFLNNLALMFKVRKAMKE
;
A
#
# COMPACT_ATOMS: atom_id res chain seq x y z
N MET A 1 -28.38 50.77 42.45
CA MET A 1 -29.84 50.93 42.16
C MET A 1 -29.99 51.63 40.82
N ILE A 2 -31.10 51.35 40.10
CA ILE A 2 -31.41 51.56 38.66
C ILE A 2 -31.02 50.31 37.84
N LYS A 3 -31.85 49.25 37.70
CA LYS A 3 -33.12 49.03 36.92
C LYS A 3 -32.94 49.31 35.41
N HIS A 4 -32.69 48.31 34.54
CA HIS A 4 -33.62 47.35 33.89
C HIS A 4 -34.27 47.83 32.55
N ILE A 5 -34.12 46.98 31.51
CA ILE A 5 -35.01 46.68 30.35
C ILE A 5 -34.66 47.24 28.95
N ALA A 6 -34.36 46.32 28.01
CA ALA A 6 -35.04 46.08 26.71
C ALA A 6 -34.21 45.06 25.87
N ILE A 7 -34.52 43.76 25.88
CA ILE A 7 -35.44 42.97 25.00
C ILE A 7 -34.85 42.58 23.62
N ILE A 8 -35.00 41.28 23.34
CA ILE A 8 -34.44 40.37 22.32
C ILE A 8 -35.24 40.42 21.00
N ILE A 9 -34.58 40.30 19.83
CA ILE A 9 -35.04 39.60 18.60
C ILE A 9 -33.77 39.11 17.86
N LEU A 10 -33.36 37.84 17.87
CA LEU A 10 -33.86 36.64 17.17
C LEU A 10 -33.57 36.58 15.63
N LEU A 11 -32.65 35.68 15.28
CA LEU A 11 -32.49 34.88 14.04
C LEU A 11 -32.02 35.51 12.70
N ALA A 12 -31.28 34.64 11.99
CA ALA A 12 -30.77 34.67 10.60
C ALA A 12 -29.51 35.53 10.40
N THR A 13 -28.33 35.00 10.07
CA THR A 13 -28.05 33.88 9.14
C THR A 13 -26.82 33.07 9.58
N PHE A 14 -27.06 31.81 9.96
CA PHE A 14 -26.13 30.73 9.61
C PHE A 14 -26.01 30.66 8.07
N ILE A 15 -24.95 30.01 7.58
CA ILE A 15 -24.51 29.85 6.18
C ILE A 15 -23.38 30.82 5.80
N GLY A 16 -22.27 30.74 6.54
CA GLY A 16 -20.97 30.67 5.89
C GLY A 16 -20.65 29.18 5.76
N CYS A 17 -20.82 28.63 4.55
CA CYS A 17 -20.59 27.22 4.23
C CYS A 17 -19.35 26.68 4.93
N ALA A 18 -19.56 25.70 5.80
CA ALA A 18 -18.52 24.74 6.16
C ALA A 18 -18.05 24.11 4.84
N THR A 19 -16.86 24.49 4.38
CA THR A 19 -16.14 23.71 3.38
C THR A 19 -15.82 22.36 4.01
N ASP A 20 -16.33 21.31 3.37
CA ASP A 20 -16.26 19.92 3.81
C ASP A 20 -14.86 19.53 4.29
N LYS A 21 -14.71 19.40 5.61
CA LYS A 21 -13.57 18.73 6.27
C LYS A 21 -13.66 17.19 6.15
N SER A 22 -14.33 16.66 5.13
CA SER A 22 -14.43 15.20 4.93
C SER A 22 -13.30 14.62 4.08
N ASN A 23 -12.63 15.43 3.25
CA ASN A 23 -11.61 14.93 2.33
C ASN A 23 -10.23 14.80 3.00
N THR A 24 -9.87 15.73 3.88
CA THR A 24 -8.57 15.71 4.58
C THR A 24 -8.43 14.59 5.61
N THR A 25 -9.52 14.13 6.23
CA THR A 25 -9.44 13.02 7.20
C THR A 25 -9.31 11.67 6.48
N LYS A 26 -10.09 11.44 5.42
CA LYS A 26 -10.04 10.20 4.64
C LYS A 26 -8.69 9.99 3.95
N GLU A 27 -8.16 11.03 3.30
CA GLU A 27 -6.89 10.94 2.56
C GLU A 27 -5.69 10.68 3.51
N ASN A 28 -5.71 11.25 4.72
CA ASN A 28 -4.69 11.00 5.74
C ASN A 28 -4.82 9.60 6.37
N THR A 29 -6.04 9.11 6.62
CA THR A 29 -6.25 7.74 7.10
C THR A 29 -5.87 6.72 6.03
N GLU A 30 -6.21 6.95 4.76
CA GLU A 30 -5.82 6.06 3.65
C GLU A 30 -4.30 5.96 3.51
N LYS A 31 -3.57 7.09 3.60
CA LYS A 31 -2.11 7.10 3.57
C LYS A 31 -1.47 6.39 4.77
N PHE A 32 -2.14 6.36 5.93
CA PHE A 32 -1.68 5.63 7.12
C PHE A 32 -1.97 4.11 7.06
N MET A 33 -2.87 3.71 6.16
CA MET A 33 -3.30 2.31 6.02
C MET A 33 -2.62 1.59 4.85
N GLU A 34 -2.07 2.33 3.89
CA GLU A 34 -1.45 1.73 2.71
C GLU A 34 -0.10 1.07 3.08
N PRO A 35 0.06 -0.24 2.87
CA PRO A 35 1.30 -0.93 3.19
C PRO A 35 2.44 -0.49 2.28
N ARG A 36 3.67 -0.43 2.80
CA ARG A 36 4.89 -0.31 2.01
C ARG A 36 5.30 -1.69 1.51
N ILE A 37 5.23 -1.89 0.21
CA ILE A 37 5.39 -3.22 -0.42
C ILE A 37 6.69 -3.26 -1.21
N LEU A 38 7.45 -4.34 -1.06
CA LEU A 38 8.55 -4.65 -1.98
C LEU A 38 8.08 -5.70 -3.00
N ALA A 39 8.09 -5.33 -4.28
CA ALA A 39 7.78 -6.22 -5.39
C ALA A 39 9.06 -6.72 -6.07
N ILE A 40 9.21 -8.04 -6.18
CA ILE A 40 10.38 -8.68 -6.80
C ILE A 40 9.93 -9.42 -8.07
N GLY A 41 10.67 -9.20 -9.15
CA GLY A 41 10.41 -9.91 -10.41
C GLY A 41 11.65 -10.04 -11.28
N ARG A 42 11.46 -10.46 -12.53
CA ARG A 42 12.56 -10.88 -13.41
C ARG A 42 13.33 -9.71 -14.01
N LEU A 43 12.63 -8.78 -14.63
CA LEU A 43 13.22 -7.67 -15.39
C LEU A 43 12.85 -6.35 -14.74
N GLN A 44 13.86 -5.53 -14.43
CA GLN A 44 13.63 -4.20 -13.85
C GLN A 44 12.75 -3.33 -14.76
N SER A 45 13.00 -3.33 -16.07
CA SER A 45 12.18 -2.55 -17.03
C SER A 45 10.70 -2.94 -17.02
N THR A 46 10.38 -4.22 -16.80
CA THR A 46 8.99 -4.66 -16.61
C THR A 46 8.45 -4.16 -15.27
N LEU A 47 9.24 -4.27 -14.20
CA LEU A 47 8.84 -3.80 -12.87
C LEU A 47 8.57 -2.29 -12.85
N ASP A 48 9.38 -1.49 -13.54
CA ASP A 48 9.23 -0.04 -13.61
C ASP A 48 7.85 0.34 -14.21
N ILE A 49 7.43 -0.34 -15.28
CA ILE A 49 6.08 -0.18 -15.85
C ILE A 49 4.99 -0.56 -14.84
N LEU A 50 5.18 -1.67 -14.11
CA LEU A 50 4.18 -2.10 -13.13
C LEU A 50 4.09 -1.14 -11.93
N VAL A 51 5.22 -0.55 -11.52
CA VAL A 51 5.27 0.49 -10.48
C VAL A 51 4.43 1.69 -10.88
N GLU A 52 4.56 2.19 -12.11
CA GLU A 52 3.71 3.29 -12.60
C GLU A 52 2.21 2.96 -12.50
N GLU A 53 1.82 1.73 -12.84
CA GLU A 53 0.42 1.31 -12.73
C GLU A 53 -0.03 1.17 -11.27
N TRP A 54 0.80 0.62 -10.39
CA TRP A 54 0.51 0.53 -8.96
C TRP A 54 0.38 1.90 -8.29
N GLU A 55 1.22 2.86 -8.67
CA GLU A 55 1.14 4.24 -8.20
C GLU A 55 -0.17 4.90 -8.64
N ARG A 56 -0.67 4.62 -9.85
CA ARG A 56 -2.00 5.06 -10.30
C ARG A 56 -3.14 4.47 -9.48
N TYR A 57 -2.96 3.26 -8.94
CA TYR A 57 -3.89 2.66 -7.96
C TYR A 57 -3.66 3.15 -6.53
N GLY A 58 -2.76 4.12 -6.31
CA GLY A 58 -2.45 4.67 -4.99
C GLY A 58 -1.64 3.73 -4.10
N ARG A 59 -0.92 2.75 -4.67
CA ARG A 59 -0.09 1.81 -3.91
C ARG A 59 1.29 2.38 -3.63
N ASN A 60 1.84 2.02 -2.47
CA ASN A 60 3.19 2.35 -2.04
C ASN A 60 4.13 1.17 -2.31
N VAL A 61 4.67 1.09 -3.53
CA VAL A 61 5.47 -0.04 -4.00
C VAL A 61 6.88 0.39 -4.35
N ILE A 62 7.87 -0.36 -3.86
CA ILE A 62 9.24 -0.34 -4.35
C ILE A 62 9.45 -1.65 -5.10
N ALA A 63 10.09 -1.62 -6.27
CA ALA A 63 10.34 -2.84 -7.04
C ALA A 63 11.83 -3.02 -7.36
N SER A 64 12.30 -4.27 -7.33
CA SER A 64 13.69 -4.61 -7.66
C SER A 64 13.82 -6.02 -8.21
N ASN A 65 14.74 -6.22 -9.16
CA ASN A 65 15.21 -7.54 -9.58
C ASN A 65 16.64 -7.87 -9.11
N SER A 66 17.33 -6.94 -8.43
CA SER A 66 18.71 -7.10 -7.97
C SER A 66 18.76 -7.59 -6.53
N LYS A 67 19.46 -8.71 -6.28
CA LYS A 67 19.60 -9.28 -4.92
C LYS A 67 20.22 -8.29 -3.93
N ASP A 68 21.27 -7.58 -4.33
CA ASP A 68 21.93 -6.59 -3.46
C ASP A 68 20.98 -5.46 -3.09
N ARG A 69 20.23 -4.94 -4.07
CA ARG A 69 19.24 -3.89 -3.84
C ARG A 69 18.06 -4.38 -3.00
N ILE A 70 17.62 -5.62 -3.20
CA ILE A 70 16.56 -6.26 -2.39
C ILE A 70 17.00 -6.33 -0.93
N LYS A 71 18.23 -6.76 -0.68
CA LYS A 71 18.80 -6.81 0.68
C LYS A 71 18.86 -5.42 1.30
N GLU A 72 19.41 -4.44 0.59
CA GLU A 72 19.48 -3.05 1.04
C GLU A 72 18.10 -2.52 1.43
N ILE A 73 17.08 -2.72 0.59
CA ILE A 73 15.70 -2.30 0.87
C ILE A 73 15.17 -2.99 2.14
N ILE A 74 15.33 -4.31 2.28
CA ILE A 74 14.82 -5.04 3.45
C ILE A 74 15.50 -4.57 4.75
N GLU A 75 16.78 -4.19 4.70
CA GLU A 75 17.55 -3.76 5.86
C GLU A 75 17.32 -2.30 6.25
N THR A 76 16.96 -1.44 5.28
CA THR A 76 16.90 0.02 5.49
C THR A 76 15.49 0.61 5.43
N GLU A 77 14.55 -0.06 4.77
CA GLU A 77 13.19 0.40 4.59
C GLU A 77 12.21 -0.38 5.49
N SER A 78 11.16 0.30 5.95
CA SER A 78 10.08 -0.34 6.72
C SER A 78 9.08 -1.03 5.78
N ILE A 79 9.42 -2.22 5.30
CA ILE A 79 8.57 -3.02 4.41
C ILE A 79 7.54 -3.83 5.21
N ASP A 80 6.26 -3.71 4.88
CA ASP A 80 5.16 -4.44 5.53
C ASP A 80 5.09 -5.90 5.03
N PHE A 81 5.26 -6.11 3.73
CA PHE A 81 5.36 -7.44 3.13
C PHE A 81 6.04 -7.39 1.76
N ILE A 82 6.49 -8.56 1.31
CA ILE A 82 7.18 -8.76 0.03
C ILE A 82 6.28 -9.57 -0.90
N CYS A 83 6.19 -9.15 -2.16
CA CYS A 83 5.56 -9.89 -3.24
C CYS A 83 6.63 -10.42 -4.20
N ILE A 84 6.56 -11.70 -4.60
CA ILE A 84 7.49 -12.30 -5.57
C ILE A 84 6.70 -12.77 -6.78
N GLY A 85 7.04 -12.28 -7.97
CA GLY A 85 6.30 -12.54 -9.19
C GLY A 85 6.93 -11.86 -10.39
N GLY A 86 6.14 -11.17 -11.22
CA GLY A 86 6.68 -10.34 -12.30
C GLY A 86 7.48 -11.10 -13.35
N GLY A 87 7.04 -12.32 -13.70
CA GLY A 87 7.69 -13.17 -14.71
C GLY A 87 8.93 -13.93 -14.24
N LEU A 88 9.19 -13.97 -12.93
CA LEU A 88 10.27 -14.78 -12.36
C LEU A 88 9.90 -16.29 -12.43
N PRO A 89 10.79 -17.17 -12.96
CA PRO A 89 10.55 -18.61 -13.02
C PRO A 89 10.35 -19.27 -11.65
N ASP A 90 9.63 -20.38 -11.58
CA ASP A 90 9.26 -21.07 -10.34
C ASP A 90 10.44 -21.41 -9.44
N ASN A 91 11.53 -21.95 -10.02
CA ASN A 91 12.74 -22.28 -9.27
C ASN A 91 13.40 -21.02 -8.69
N GLU A 92 13.48 -19.94 -9.48
CA GLU A 92 14.05 -18.67 -9.02
C GLU A 92 13.16 -18.00 -7.96
N ARG A 93 11.83 -18.19 -8.00
CA ARG A 93 10.91 -17.74 -6.95
C ARG A 93 11.21 -18.44 -5.62
N ASP A 94 11.42 -19.76 -5.64
CA ASP A 94 11.75 -20.52 -4.43
C ASP A 94 13.11 -20.11 -3.86
N GLU A 95 14.11 -19.96 -4.71
CA GLU A 95 15.42 -19.43 -4.32
C GLU A 95 15.31 -18.04 -3.70
N MET A 96 14.46 -17.18 -4.24
CA MET A 96 14.23 -15.83 -3.72
C MET A 96 13.54 -15.85 -2.36
N VAL A 97 12.55 -16.72 -2.14
CA VAL A 97 11.92 -16.92 -0.82
C VAL A 97 12.97 -17.33 0.21
N VAL A 98 13.79 -18.33 -0.11
CA VAL A 98 14.87 -18.78 0.77
C VAL A 98 15.84 -17.64 1.05
N TYR A 99 16.29 -16.93 0.01
CA TYR A 99 17.20 -15.80 0.15
C TYR A 99 16.65 -14.72 1.10
N ILE A 100 15.40 -14.29 0.92
CA ILE A 100 14.75 -13.30 1.79
C ILE A 100 14.70 -13.80 3.24
N SER A 101 14.40 -15.09 3.45
CA SER A 101 14.36 -15.66 4.80
C SER A 101 15.71 -15.63 5.53
N THR A 102 16.84 -15.60 4.78
CA THR A 102 18.18 -15.43 5.37
C THR A 102 18.47 -13.99 5.79
N ILE A 103 17.77 -13.01 5.21
CA ILE A 103 17.91 -11.58 5.53
C ILE A 103 16.97 -11.22 6.68
N ASN A 104 15.69 -11.57 6.54
CA ASN A 104 14.67 -11.35 7.55
C ASN A 104 13.64 -12.49 7.49
N SER A 105 13.69 -13.40 8.46
CA SER A 105 12.77 -14.54 8.53
C SER A 105 11.37 -14.19 9.05
N SER A 106 11.18 -12.98 9.57
CA SER A 106 9.91 -12.52 10.14
C SER A 106 9.02 -11.75 9.15
N ILE A 107 9.59 -11.25 8.05
CA ILE A 107 8.84 -10.51 7.05
C ILE A 107 7.90 -11.45 6.29
N SER A 108 6.68 -10.98 6.02
CA SER A 108 5.72 -11.77 5.24
C SER A 108 6.11 -11.76 3.78
N VAL A 109 6.24 -12.95 3.17
CA VAL A 109 6.63 -13.13 1.77
C VAL A 109 5.52 -13.85 1.02
N HIS A 110 5.11 -13.29 -0.11
CA HIS A 110 3.99 -13.76 -0.91
C HIS A 110 4.40 -13.99 -2.36
N PRO A 111 4.74 -15.23 -2.75
CA PRO A 111 4.89 -15.61 -4.15
C PRO A 111 3.53 -15.61 -4.85
N ILE A 112 3.46 -15.09 -6.08
CA ILE A 112 2.26 -15.21 -6.91
C ILE A 112 1.92 -16.71 -7.12
N PRO A 113 0.65 -17.13 -7.13
CA PRO A 113 0.28 -18.52 -7.34
C PRO A 113 0.85 -19.12 -8.63
N ARG A 114 1.08 -20.44 -8.62
CA ARG A 114 1.57 -21.21 -9.78
C ARG A 114 0.41 -21.76 -10.59
N THR A 115 -0.31 -20.85 -11.27
CA THR A 115 -1.41 -21.20 -12.16
C THR A 115 -1.08 -20.74 -13.58
N GLU A 116 -1.63 -21.41 -14.59
CA GLU A 116 -1.46 -21.01 -16.01
C GLU A 116 -1.86 -19.54 -16.22
N ASP A 117 -2.96 -19.12 -15.57
CA ASP A 117 -3.46 -17.74 -15.60
C ASP A 117 -2.55 -16.72 -14.88
N ALA A 118 -1.56 -17.15 -14.09
CA ALA A 118 -0.69 -16.26 -13.32
C ALA A 118 0.73 -16.10 -13.91
N MET A 119 1.00 -16.71 -15.08
CA MET A 119 2.35 -16.76 -15.66
C MET A 119 2.88 -15.45 -16.27
N GLY A 120 2.06 -14.40 -16.37
CA GLY A 120 2.44 -13.12 -16.96
C GLY A 120 2.83 -12.06 -15.91
N PRO A 121 3.77 -11.15 -16.22
CA PRO A 121 4.10 -10.04 -15.33
C PRO A 121 2.89 -9.12 -15.06
N HIS A 122 1.93 -9.03 -15.98
CA HIS A 122 0.70 -8.25 -15.80
C HIS A 122 -0.20 -8.79 -14.69
N ASN A 123 -0.19 -10.10 -14.44
CA ASN A 123 -0.98 -10.72 -13.37
C ASN A 123 -0.43 -10.41 -11.97
N PHE A 124 0.74 -9.78 -11.92
CA PHE A 124 1.30 -9.29 -10.68
C PHE A 124 0.50 -8.10 -10.11
N ILE A 125 -0.14 -7.31 -10.98
CA ILE A 125 -0.98 -6.18 -10.57
C ILE A 125 -2.15 -6.63 -9.68
N PRO A 126 -3.08 -7.48 -10.16
CA PRO A 126 -4.22 -7.90 -9.35
C PRO A 126 -3.78 -8.68 -8.10
N PHE A 127 -2.69 -9.45 -8.18
CA PHE A 127 -2.15 -10.17 -7.01
C PHE A 127 -1.70 -9.22 -5.89
N LEU A 128 -0.84 -8.26 -6.20
CA LEU A 128 -0.34 -7.29 -5.21
C LEU A 128 -1.47 -6.41 -4.67
N ASN A 129 -2.38 -5.96 -5.54
CA ASN A 129 -3.53 -5.14 -5.15
C ASN A 129 -4.44 -5.88 -4.15
N ASN A 130 -4.70 -7.17 -4.38
CA ASN A 130 -5.49 -7.97 -3.45
C ASN A 130 -4.80 -8.12 -2.10
N LEU A 131 -3.48 -8.36 -2.06
CA LEU A 131 -2.73 -8.44 -0.81
C LEU A 131 -2.75 -7.12 -0.04
N ALA A 132 -2.56 -6.00 -0.73
CA ALA A 132 -2.62 -4.66 -0.14
C ALA A 132 -4.02 -4.37 0.45
N LEU A 133 -5.09 -4.74 -0.25
CA LEU A 133 -6.45 -4.64 0.26
C LEU A 133 -6.65 -5.51 1.52
N MET A 134 -6.21 -6.77 1.47
CA MET A 134 -6.31 -7.69 2.61
C MET A 134 -5.54 -7.19 3.83
N PHE A 135 -4.37 -6.58 3.63
CA PHE A 135 -3.61 -5.93 4.69
C PHE A 135 -4.44 -4.83 5.37
N LYS A 136 -5.04 -3.93 4.59
CA LYS A 136 -5.88 -2.83 5.08
C LYS A 136 -7.10 -3.34 5.86
N VAL A 137 -7.80 -4.33 5.32
CA VAL A 137 -8.97 -4.96 5.98
C VAL A 137 -8.56 -5.56 7.32
N ARG A 138 -7.45 -6.32 7.38
CA ARG A 138 -6.96 -6.93 8.62
C ARG A 138 -6.55 -5.89 9.66
N LYS A 139 -5.96 -4.77 9.24
CA LYS A 139 -5.59 -3.67 10.15
C LYS A 139 -6.84 -3.00 10.70
N ALA A 140 -7.82 -2.68 9.85
CA ALA A 140 -9.09 -2.10 10.27
C ALA A 140 -9.92 -3.01 11.21
N MET A 141 -9.77 -4.34 11.12
CA MET A 141 -10.43 -5.28 12.05
C MET A 141 -9.77 -5.38 13.43
N LYS A 142 -8.53 -4.89 13.58
CA LYS A 142 -7.76 -4.94 14.84
C LYS A 142 -7.83 -3.63 15.63
N GLU A 143 -8.22 -2.54 14.98
CA GLU A 143 -8.50 -1.23 15.57
C GLU A 143 -9.92 -1.19 16.16
#